data_AF-A0A3R7USW6-F1
#
_entry.id   AF-A0A3R7USW6-F1
#
_cell.length_a   1.000
_cell.length_b   1.000
_cell.length_c   1.000
_cell.angle_alpha   90.00
_cell.angle_beta   90.00
_cell.angle_gamma   90.00
#
_symmetry.space_group_name_H-M   'P 1'
#
loop_
_entity.id
_entity.type
_entity.pdbx_description
1 polymer ?
#
loop_
_entity_poly.entity_id
_entity_poly.type
_entity_poly.pdbx_seq_one_letter_code
_entity_poly.pdbx_strand_id
1 'polypeptide(L)'
;MAKVKYYYDPETLSYKPVEYPRTLRISNFFIFLISSFLFGLFILFGLLTTDFLNTPEELLLKRELKNYEFQFDLVSKRLGEIENVISNIEERDNELYRNYFEASPVSDEQRKAGFGGVNRYKNLEGYGNSEQIIETTKRLDVLSRRIVIQSKSLDEIRLLAEKKEELLASIPSIQPIRNEDLKRMASGYGWRIDPFTKTRKRHYGMDFSASRGTPIYAPGNGVVKRADSRSSGYGRHIRIDHGFGYVTVYAHLNKYNVKRGQKIKRGDIIGYVGSTGRSVAPHLHYEIIKDGKKINPLNFYIGNLTSDEYNAILIQASQENLSLD
;
A
#
# COMPACT_ATOMS: atom_id res chain seq x y z
N MET A 1 -28.73 96.72 -8.08
CA MET A 1 -28.79 97.63 -6.92
C MET A 1 -29.27 96.85 -5.71
N ALA A 2 -28.53 96.88 -4.59
CA ALA A 2 -28.91 96.14 -3.39
C ALA A 2 -30.21 96.73 -2.80
N LYS A 3 -31.21 95.89 -2.54
CA LYS A 3 -32.46 96.31 -1.89
C LYS A 3 -32.16 96.72 -0.45
N VAL A 4 -32.10 98.02 -0.18
CA VAL A 4 -31.93 98.55 1.17
C VAL A 4 -33.24 98.32 1.92
N LYS A 5 -33.18 97.59 3.04
CA LYS A 5 -34.34 97.38 3.90
C LYS A 5 -34.50 98.60 4.81
N TYR A 6 -35.72 99.11 4.90
CA TYR A 6 -36.07 100.22 5.77
C TYR A 6 -36.98 99.68 6.87
N TYR A 7 -36.82 100.18 8.08
CA TYR A 7 -37.80 99.98 9.15
C TYR A 7 -38.52 101.29 9.41
N TYR A 8 -39.81 101.21 9.73
CA TYR A 8 -40.59 102.39 10.11
C TYR A 8 -40.26 102.73 11.57
N ASP A 9 -39.73 103.92 11.80
CA ASP A 9 -39.46 104.43 13.14
C ASP A 9 -40.69 105.23 13.62
N PRO A 10 -41.50 104.69 14.55
CA PRO A 10 -42.75 105.30 14.98
C PRO A 10 -42.56 106.61 15.75
N GLU A 11 -41.36 106.91 16.27
CA GLU A 11 -41.08 108.16 16.96
C GLU A 11 -40.75 109.31 15.99
N THR A 12 -40.12 109.00 14.85
CA THR A 12 -39.75 110.00 13.84
C THR A 12 -40.64 109.98 12.60
N LEU A 13 -41.66 109.10 12.58
CA LEU A 13 -42.61 108.88 11.47
C LEU A 13 -41.93 108.73 10.10
N SER A 14 -40.73 108.15 10.08
CA SER A 14 -39.89 108.06 8.88
C SER A 14 -39.31 106.67 8.68
N TYR A 15 -39.10 106.30 7.42
CA TYR A 15 -38.45 105.04 7.06
C TYR A 15 -36.93 105.22 7.11
N LYS A 16 -36.27 104.62 8.11
CA LYS A 16 -34.81 104.67 8.24
C LYS A 16 -34.18 103.41 7.65
N PRO A 17 -33.05 103.53 6.90
CA PRO A 17 -32.35 102.38 6.37
C PRO A 17 -31.76 101.57 7.53
N VAL A 18 -31.88 100.25 7.45
CA VAL A 18 -31.27 99.34 8.43
C VAL A 18 -29.76 99.33 8.21
N GLU A 19 -29.00 100.00 9.08
CA GLU A 19 -27.54 99.97 9.07
C GLU A 19 -27.02 98.79 9.91
N TYR A 20 -26.35 97.84 9.27
CA TYR A 20 -25.71 96.73 9.97
C TYR A 20 -24.29 97.14 10.41
N PRO A 21 -23.92 96.99 11.68
CA PRO A 21 -22.57 97.31 12.13
C PRO A 21 -21.54 96.42 11.43
N ARG A 22 -20.38 96.98 11.07
CA ARG A 22 -19.31 96.24 10.36
C ARG A 22 -18.88 94.97 11.10
N THR A 23 -18.93 94.98 12.43
CA THR A 23 -18.65 93.85 13.31
C THR A 23 -19.61 92.68 13.10
N LEU A 24 -20.90 92.94 12.85
CA LEU A 24 -21.90 91.91 12.57
C LEU A 24 -21.67 91.27 11.19
N ARG A 25 -21.28 92.07 10.19
CA ARG A 25 -20.94 91.55 8.87
C ARG A 25 -19.70 90.66 8.90
N ILE A 26 -18.69 91.01 9.70
CA ILE A 26 -17.48 90.20 9.93
C ILE A 26 -17.83 88.92 10.71
N SER A 27 -18.64 89.02 11.77
CA SER A 27 -19.08 87.86 12.56
C SER A 27 -19.86 86.84 11.72
N ASN A 28 -20.84 87.30 10.93
CA ASN A 28 -21.61 86.42 10.04
C ASN A 28 -20.73 85.75 8.98
N PHE A 29 -19.67 86.43 8.51
CA PHE A 29 -18.70 85.82 7.60
C PHE A 29 -17.93 84.68 8.27
N PHE A 30 -17.46 84.87 9.51
CA PHE A 30 -16.80 83.80 10.28
C PHE A 30 -17.74 82.65 10.63
N ILE A 31 -18.98 82.93 11.02
CA ILE A 31 -20.01 81.91 11.27
C ILE A 31 -20.26 81.09 10.00
N PHE A 32 -20.41 81.74 8.84
CA PHE A 32 -20.56 81.04 7.57
C PHE A 32 -19.36 80.14 7.25
N LEU A 33 -18.13 80.63 7.48
CA LEU A 33 -16.90 79.86 7.28
C LEU A 33 -16.85 78.61 8.17
N ILE A 34 -17.19 78.76 9.46
CA ILE A 34 -17.23 77.64 10.42
C ILE A 34 -18.33 76.65 10.04
N SER A 35 -19.53 77.11 9.71
CA SER A 35 -20.63 76.24 9.28
C SER A 35 -20.30 75.50 7.99
N SER A 36 -19.69 76.16 7.01
CA SER A 36 -19.25 75.51 5.75
C SER A 36 -18.16 74.48 5.99
N PHE A 37 -17.22 74.77 6.90
CA PHE A 37 -16.17 73.83 7.29
C PHE A 37 -16.74 72.60 8.00
N LEU A 38 -17.63 72.79 8.98
CA LEU A 38 -18.30 71.70 9.69
C LEU A 38 -19.16 70.85 8.75
N PHE A 39 -19.86 71.48 7.81
CA PHE A 39 -20.63 70.78 6.79
C PHE A 39 -19.74 69.96 5.86
N GLY A 40 -18.60 70.51 5.43
CA GLY A 40 -17.58 69.78 4.67
C GLY A 40 -17.00 68.59 5.44
N LEU A 41 -16.72 68.76 6.73
CA LEU A 41 -16.28 67.69 7.62
C LEU A 41 -17.32 66.57 7.74
N PHE A 42 -18.60 66.94 7.85
CA PHE A 42 -19.70 65.98 7.93
C PHE A 42 -19.86 65.18 6.64
N ILE A 43 -19.76 65.83 5.47
CA ILE A 43 -19.77 65.15 4.17
C ILE A 43 -18.55 64.23 4.02
N LEU A 44 -17.35 64.72 4.37
CA LEU A 44 -16.13 63.91 4.30
C LEU A 44 -16.23 62.69 5.23
N PHE A 45 -16.73 62.88 6.44
CA PHE A 45 -16.97 61.78 7.37
C PHE A 45 -17.98 60.78 6.79
N GLY A 46 -19.07 61.26 6.19
CA GLY A 46 -20.03 60.41 5.48
C GLY A 46 -19.39 59.62 4.34
N LEU A 47 -18.54 60.26 3.53
CA LEU A 47 -17.82 59.60 2.43
C LEU A 47 -16.78 58.58 2.90
N LEU A 48 -16.10 58.84 4.03
CA LEU A 48 -15.11 57.92 4.60
C LEU A 48 -15.74 56.72 5.33
N THR A 49 -16.99 56.84 5.77
CA THR A 49 -17.70 55.80 6.54
C THR A 49 -18.70 55.01 5.72
N THR A 50 -19.01 55.46 4.50
CA THR A 50 -19.98 54.80 3.62
C THR A 50 -19.32 54.38 2.31
N ASP A 51 -19.68 53.19 1.82
CA ASP A 51 -19.22 52.66 0.53
C ASP A 51 -19.84 53.38 -0.68
N PHE A 52 -20.33 54.61 -0.53
CA PHE A 52 -21.08 55.33 -1.56
C PHE A 52 -20.20 55.72 -2.76
N LEU A 53 -18.90 55.98 -2.53
CA LEU A 53 -17.90 56.27 -3.57
C LEU A 53 -16.69 55.35 -3.41
N ASN A 54 -16.72 54.16 -4.03
CA ASN A 54 -15.53 53.31 -4.13
C ASN A 54 -14.64 53.76 -5.30
N THR A 55 -13.33 53.77 -5.10
CA THR A 55 -12.37 53.99 -6.18
C THR A 55 -12.34 52.78 -7.14
N PRO A 56 -11.94 52.97 -8.42
CA PRO A 56 -11.76 51.85 -9.34
C PRO A 56 -10.82 50.77 -8.80
N GLU A 57 -9.79 51.17 -8.05
CA GLU A 57 -8.82 50.25 -7.44
C GLU A 57 -9.44 49.40 -6.33
N GLU A 58 -10.22 50.00 -5.41
CA GLU A 58 -10.94 49.27 -4.37
C GLU A 58 -11.95 48.27 -4.96
N LEU A 59 -12.65 48.65 -6.03
CA LEU A 59 -13.56 47.75 -6.75
C LEU A 59 -12.81 46.56 -7.38
N LEU A 60 -11.61 46.81 -7.93
CA LEU A 60 -10.77 45.75 -8.47
C LEU A 60 -10.27 44.82 -7.37
N LEU A 61 -9.73 45.37 -6.26
CA LEU A 61 -9.28 44.59 -5.11
C LEU A 61 -10.40 43.75 -4.52
N LYS A 62 -11.61 44.29 -4.37
CA LYS A 62 -12.79 43.54 -3.88
C LYS A 62 -13.17 42.39 -4.81
N ARG A 63 -13.08 42.60 -6.12
CA ARG A 63 -13.29 41.53 -7.12
C ARG A 63 -12.21 40.46 -7.04
N GLU A 64 -10.96 40.87 -6.87
CA GLU A 64 -9.82 39.96 -6.77
C GLU A 64 -9.90 39.10 -5.50
N LEU A 65 -10.20 39.71 -4.35
CA LEU A 65 -10.45 39.00 -3.08
C LEU A 65 -11.56 37.96 -3.23
N LYS A 66 -12.70 38.34 -3.83
CA LYS A 66 -13.81 37.41 -4.10
C LYS A 66 -13.39 36.26 -5.02
N ASN A 67 -12.53 36.54 -6.00
CA ASN A 67 -11.98 35.50 -6.87
C ASN A 67 -11.07 34.55 -6.08
N TYR A 68 -10.18 35.07 -5.22
CA TYR A 68 -9.33 34.22 -4.37
C TYR A 68 -10.13 33.35 -3.41
N GLU A 69 -11.18 33.89 -2.79
CA GLU A 69 -12.10 33.12 -1.93
C GLU A 69 -12.74 31.95 -2.72
N PHE A 70 -13.21 32.21 -3.93
CA PHE A 70 -13.78 31.19 -4.80
C PHE A 70 -12.74 30.11 -5.20
N GLN A 71 -11.52 30.53 -5.56
CA GLN A 71 -10.43 29.58 -5.88
C GLN A 71 -10.08 28.71 -4.67
N PHE A 72 -10.08 29.29 -3.48
CA PHE A 72 -9.77 28.59 -2.25
C PHE A 72 -10.85 27.54 -1.91
N ASP A 73 -12.13 27.87 -2.08
CA ASP A 73 -13.23 26.90 -1.97
C ASP A 73 -13.08 25.73 -2.96
N LEU A 74 -12.72 26.02 -4.22
CA LEU A 74 -12.48 24.98 -5.22
C LEU A 74 -11.32 24.06 -4.84
N VAL A 75 -10.21 24.61 -4.32
CA VAL A 75 -9.07 23.84 -3.82
C VAL A 75 -9.47 22.98 -2.62
N SER A 76 -10.25 23.52 -1.69
CA SER A 76 -10.74 22.77 -0.52
C SER A 76 -11.66 21.60 -0.93
N LYS A 77 -12.51 21.78 -1.95
CA LYS A 77 -13.33 20.70 -2.52
C LYS A 77 -12.47 19.59 -3.14
N ARG A 78 -11.49 19.96 -3.97
CA ARG A 78 -10.53 19.00 -4.56
C ARG A 78 -9.73 18.26 -3.48
N LEU A 79 -9.36 18.95 -2.40
CA LEU A 79 -8.69 18.32 -1.27
C LEU A 79 -9.56 17.23 -0.65
N GLY A 80 -10.87 17.47 -0.52
CA GLY A 80 -11.83 16.46 -0.05
C GLY A 80 -11.94 15.25 -1.01
N GLU A 81 -11.91 15.48 -2.31
CA GLU A 81 -11.88 14.38 -3.30
C GLU A 81 -10.61 13.51 -3.15
N ILE A 82 -9.44 14.14 -2.97
CA ILE A 82 -8.18 13.43 -2.78
C ILE A 82 -8.18 12.67 -1.43
N GLU A 83 -8.72 13.27 -0.37
CA GLU A 83 -8.88 12.61 0.92
C GLU A 83 -9.74 11.34 0.78
N ASN A 84 -10.83 11.38 0.01
CA ASN A 84 -11.67 10.20 -0.26
C ASN A 84 -10.90 9.12 -1.03
N VAL A 85 -10.13 9.51 -2.06
CA VAL A 85 -9.30 8.57 -2.82
C VAL A 85 -8.28 7.88 -1.92
N ILE A 86 -7.60 8.64 -1.07
CA ILE A 86 -6.63 8.07 -0.12
C ILE A 86 -7.31 7.16 0.90
N SER A 87 -8.47 7.53 1.44
CA SER A 87 -9.24 6.66 2.33
C SER A 87 -9.61 5.33 1.65
N ASN A 88 -10.05 5.35 0.40
CA ASN A 88 -10.37 4.12 -0.35
C ASN A 88 -9.13 3.24 -0.58
N ILE A 89 -7.96 3.84 -0.79
CA ILE A 89 -6.69 3.11 -0.94
C ILE A 89 -6.27 2.50 0.39
N GLU A 90 -6.38 3.25 1.49
CA GLU A 90 -6.07 2.79 2.85
C GLU A 90 -6.98 1.63 3.29
N GLU A 91 -8.27 1.71 2.97
CA GLU A 91 -9.26 0.66 3.21
C GLU A 91 -8.91 -0.58 2.39
N ARG A 92 -8.69 -0.44 1.08
CA ARG A 92 -8.27 -1.56 0.22
C ARG A 92 -6.98 -2.22 0.70
N ASP A 93 -6.02 -1.42 1.17
CA ASP A 93 -4.76 -1.95 1.69
C ASP A 93 -4.97 -2.80 2.95
N ASN A 94 -5.75 -2.33 3.91
CA ASN A 94 -6.07 -3.08 5.11
C ASN A 94 -6.96 -4.30 4.83
N GLU A 95 -8.02 -4.14 4.03
CA GLU A 95 -9.04 -5.17 3.83
C GLU A 95 -8.66 -6.24 2.80
N LEU A 96 -7.88 -5.88 1.79
CA LEU A 96 -7.50 -6.80 0.71
C LEU A 96 -6.05 -7.25 0.85
N TYR A 97 -5.10 -6.32 0.76
CA TYR A 97 -3.69 -6.69 0.62
C TYR A 97 -3.11 -7.25 1.92
N ARG A 98 -3.27 -6.52 3.03
CA ARG A 98 -2.75 -6.96 4.33
C ARG A 98 -3.42 -8.23 4.80
N ASN A 99 -4.73 -8.37 4.61
CA ASN A 99 -5.43 -9.63 4.89
C ASN A 99 -4.92 -10.80 4.04
N TYR A 100 -4.74 -10.61 2.74
CA TYR A 100 -4.22 -11.67 1.84
C TYR A 100 -2.82 -12.15 2.24
N PHE A 101 -1.97 -11.23 2.71
CA PHE A 101 -0.62 -11.53 3.16
C PHE A 101 -0.50 -11.77 4.67
N GLU A 102 -1.61 -11.84 5.40
CA GLU A 102 -1.67 -12.02 6.86
C GLU A 102 -0.84 -11.00 7.65
N ALA A 103 -0.74 -9.77 7.13
CA ALA A 103 -0.02 -8.66 7.76
C ALA A 103 -0.93 -7.83 8.67
N SER A 104 -0.36 -7.20 9.71
CA SER A 104 -1.12 -6.34 10.62
C SER A 104 -1.66 -5.09 9.90
N PRO A 105 -2.90 -4.65 10.16
CA PRO A 105 -3.44 -3.44 9.57
C PRO A 105 -2.71 -2.20 10.07
N VAL A 106 -2.63 -1.16 9.24
CA VAL A 106 -2.14 0.16 9.67
C VAL A 106 -3.30 0.91 10.31
N SER A 107 -3.10 1.41 11.54
CA SER A 107 -4.13 2.17 12.26
C SER A 107 -4.19 3.62 11.79
N ASP A 108 -5.36 4.26 11.93
CA ASP A 108 -5.53 5.67 11.59
C ASP A 108 -4.62 6.59 12.42
N GLU A 109 -4.32 6.19 13.65
CA GLU A 109 -3.37 6.88 14.53
C GLU A 109 -1.97 6.87 13.93
N GLN A 110 -1.52 5.73 13.41
CA GLN A 110 -0.23 5.62 12.72
C GLN A 110 -0.20 6.48 11.45
N ARG A 111 -1.31 6.54 10.70
CA ARG A 111 -1.43 7.36 9.49
C ARG A 111 -1.43 8.85 9.76
N LYS A 112 -1.97 9.28 10.90
CA LYS A 112 -2.10 10.70 11.30
C LYS A 112 -1.05 11.15 12.33
N ALA A 113 -0.13 10.27 12.74
CA ALA A 113 0.89 10.60 13.73
C ALA A 113 1.85 11.70 13.25
N GLY A 114 2.24 12.60 14.16
CA GLY A 114 3.32 13.57 13.95
C GLY A 114 2.92 15.05 13.93
N PHE A 115 1.70 15.42 14.33
CA PHE A 115 1.21 16.82 14.32
C PHE A 115 1.07 17.47 15.71
N GLY A 116 1.53 16.83 16.78
CA GLY A 116 1.45 17.38 18.14
C GLY A 116 2.56 18.38 18.51
N GLY A 117 2.30 19.21 19.53
CA GLY A 117 3.33 19.85 20.35
C GLY A 117 3.70 21.30 20.03
N VAL A 118 3.40 21.84 18.84
CA VAL A 118 3.77 23.22 18.47
C VAL A 118 2.68 23.90 17.65
N ASN A 119 2.47 25.19 17.92
CA ASN A 119 1.85 26.26 17.11
C ASN A 119 2.29 26.33 15.62
N ARG A 120 2.16 25.27 14.80
CA ARG A 120 2.70 25.26 13.41
C ARG A 120 2.11 26.30 12.47
N TYR A 121 0.92 26.80 12.79
CA TYR A 121 0.13 27.68 11.92
C TYR A 121 0.10 29.13 12.41
N LYS A 122 0.94 29.47 13.40
CA LYS A 122 1.01 30.80 14.01
C LYS A 122 1.20 31.94 12.99
N ASN A 123 1.94 31.69 11.91
CA ASN A 123 2.19 32.66 10.84
C ASN A 123 0.97 32.93 9.95
N LEU A 124 -0.07 32.10 10.06
CA LEU A 124 -1.31 32.21 9.29
C LEU A 124 -2.43 32.89 10.09
N GLU A 125 -2.19 33.24 11.36
CA GLU A 125 -3.14 33.93 12.23
C GLU A 125 -3.11 35.46 12.03
N GLY A 126 -4.21 36.14 12.33
CA GLY A 126 -4.30 37.61 12.32
C GLY A 126 -4.86 38.25 11.04
N TYR A 127 -5.21 37.44 10.04
CA TYR A 127 -5.86 37.86 8.79
C TYR A 127 -7.35 37.48 8.77
N GLY A 128 -8.17 38.19 7.97
CA GLY A 128 -9.62 37.94 7.90
C GLY A 128 -10.01 36.52 7.44
N ASN A 129 -9.14 35.86 6.67
CA ASN A 129 -9.33 34.50 6.14
C ASN A 129 -8.43 33.45 6.82
N SER A 130 -7.83 33.78 7.97
CA SER A 130 -6.89 32.89 8.67
C SER A 130 -7.47 31.52 8.95
N GLU A 131 -8.73 31.45 9.39
CA GLU A 131 -9.39 30.22 9.81
C GLU A 131 -9.42 29.18 8.67
N GLN A 132 -9.90 29.60 7.49
CA GLN A 132 -10.03 28.74 6.32
C GLN A 132 -8.66 28.28 5.79
N ILE A 133 -7.65 29.17 5.83
CA ILE A 133 -6.27 28.86 5.44
C ILE A 133 -5.65 27.85 6.39
N ILE A 134 -5.79 28.07 7.70
CA ILE A 134 -5.25 27.19 8.74
C ILE A 134 -5.89 25.80 8.64
N GLU A 135 -7.20 25.71 8.48
CA GLU A 135 -7.90 24.43 8.33
C GLU A 135 -7.42 23.66 7.10
N THR A 136 -7.35 24.31 5.95
CA THR A 136 -6.89 23.68 4.70
C THR A 136 -5.43 23.24 4.80
N THR A 137 -4.58 24.06 5.43
CA THR A 137 -3.18 23.71 5.65
C THR A 137 -3.05 22.50 6.58
N LYS A 138 -3.84 22.43 7.66
CA LYS A 138 -3.91 21.25 8.54
C LYS A 138 -4.30 19.98 7.78
N ARG A 139 -5.33 20.08 6.92
CA ARG A 139 -5.79 18.95 6.10
C ARG A 139 -4.72 18.49 5.12
N LEU A 140 -4.04 19.43 4.45
CA LEU A 140 -2.91 19.13 3.54
C LEU A 140 -1.75 18.44 4.26
N ASP A 141 -1.40 18.92 5.45
CA ASP A 141 -0.35 18.34 6.30
C ASP A 141 -0.69 16.89 6.66
N VAL A 142 -1.90 16.65 7.17
CA VAL A 142 -2.38 15.30 7.51
C VAL A 142 -2.41 14.40 6.27
N LEU A 143 -2.95 14.89 5.15
CA LEU A 143 -3.02 14.15 3.90
C LEU A 143 -1.63 13.77 3.38
N SER A 144 -0.67 14.70 3.43
CA SER A 144 0.71 14.45 3.03
C SER A 144 1.33 13.33 3.86
N ARG A 145 1.06 13.32 5.18
CA ARG A 145 1.52 12.24 6.05
C ARG A 145 0.86 10.90 5.74
N ARG A 146 -0.46 10.89 5.53
CA ARG A 146 -1.22 9.69 5.12
C ARG A 146 -0.63 9.07 3.86
N ILE A 147 -0.34 9.90 2.84
CA ILE A 147 0.28 9.47 1.59
C ILE A 147 1.65 8.81 1.83
N VAL A 148 2.51 9.41 2.66
CA VAL A 148 3.83 8.85 2.98
C VAL A 148 3.71 7.49 3.68
N ILE A 149 2.79 7.35 4.64
CA ILE A 149 2.55 6.08 5.32
C ILE A 149 1.98 5.03 4.35
N GLN A 150 1.02 5.42 3.51
CA GLN A 150 0.42 4.54 2.53
C GLN A 150 1.43 4.05 1.49
N SER A 151 2.33 4.93 1.03
CA SER A 151 3.43 4.54 0.13
C SER A 151 4.33 3.48 0.75
N LYS A 152 4.72 3.66 2.02
CA LYS A 152 5.54 2.67 2.74
C LYS A 152 4.81 1.35 2.95
N SER A 153 3.50 1.41 3.20
CA SER A 153 2.65 0.23 3.31
C SER A 153 2.65 -0.60 2.03
N LEU A 154 2.50 0.07 0.88
CA LEU A 154 2.53 -0.60 -0.43
C LEU A 154 3.91 -1.21 -0.75
N ASP A 155 5.00 -0.57 -0.32
CA ASP A 155 6.35 -1.16 -0.43
C ASP A 155 6.49 -2.45 0.38
N GLU A 156 5.93 -2.49 1.59
CA GLU A 156 5.89 -3.69 2.43
C GLU A 156 5.08 -4.80 1.75
N ILE A 157 3.87 -4.48 1.26
CA ILE A 157 3.02 -5.42 0.52
C ILE A 157 3.73 -5.98 -0.70
N ARG A 158 4.44 -5.15 -1.47
CA ARG A 158 5.23 -5.60 -2.62
C ARG A 158 6.26 -6.66 -2.22
N LEU A 159 7.00 -6.42 -1.13
CA LEU A 159 7.99 -7.38 -0.64
C LEU A 159 7.35 -8.68 -0.15
N LEU A 160 6.17 -8.61 0.47
CA LEU A 160 5.39 -9.79 0.87
C LEU A 160 4.91 -10.58 -0.35
N ALA A 161 4.46 -9.89 -1.40
CA ALA A 161 4.05 -10.51 -2.66
C ALA A 161 5.22 -11.26 -3.34
N GLU A 162 6.38 -10.60 -3.47
CA GLU A 162 7.59 -11.23 -4.03
C GLU A 162 7.99 -12.48 -3.26
N LYS A 163 8.03 -12.41 -1.92
CA LYS A 163 8.36 -13.58 -1.08
C LYS A 163 7.32 -14.70 -1.18
N LYS A 164 6.03 -14.36 -1.30
CA LYS A 164 4.95 -15.33 -1.47
C LYS A 164 5.09 -16.05 -2.81
N GLU A 165 5.40 -15.33 -3.88
CA GLU A 165 5.66 -15.90 -5.20
C GLU A 165 6.87 -16.85 -5.17
N GLU A 166 7.98 -16.41 -4.56
CA GLU A 166 9.16 -17.26 -4.37
C GLU A 166 8.84 -18.53 -3.57
N LEU A 167 8.07 -18.42 -2.49
CA LEU A 167 7.61 -19.56 -1.71
C LEU A 167 6.79 -20.52 -2.58
N LEU A 168 5.78 -20.02 -3.29
CA LEU A 168 4.91 -20.84 -4.14
C LEU A 168 5.69 -21.54 -5.26
N ALA A 169 6.71 -20.89 -5.83
CA ALA A 169 7.58 -21.50 -6.85
C ALA A 169 8.53 -22.55 -6.25
N SER A 170 8.89 -22.40 -4.96
CA SER A 170 9.81 -23.28 -4.25
C SER A 170 9.14 -24.50 -3.62
N ILE A 171 7.84 -24.44 -3.33
CA ILE A 171 7.09 -25.60 -2.79
C ILE A 171 7.22 -26.78 -3.77
N PRO A 172 7.61 -27.97 -3.30
CA PRO A 172 7.81 -29.14 -4.15
C PRO A 172 6.47 -29.78 -4.56
N SER A 173 5.72 -29.15 -5.46
CA SER A 173 4.30 -29.46 -5.74
C SER A 173 4.06 -30.45 -6.90
N ILE A 174 5.00 -30.65 -7.82
CA ILE A 174 4.83 -31.64 -8.89
C ILE A 174 5.43 -33.00 -8.50
N GLN A 175 4.94 -34.07 -9.12
CA GLN A 175 5.59 -35.37 -9.01
C GLN A 175 6.96 -35.36 -9.70
N PRO A 176 7.97 -36.05 -9.14
CA PRO A 176 9.32 -36.07 -9.70
C PRO A 176 9.47 -36.98 -10.93
N ILE A 177 8.46 -37.80 -11.25
CA ILE A 177 8.38 -38.64 -12.45
C ILE A 177 7.00 -38.43 -13.09
N ARG A 178 6.93 -38.41 -14.42
CA ARG A 178 5.66 -38.28 -15.15
C ARG A 178 4.82 -39.55 -15.02
N ASN A 179 3.50 -39.41 -14.94
CA ASN A 179 2.59 -40.54 -14.83
C ASN A 179 2.76 -41.56 -15.98
N GLU A 180 3.03 -41.09 -17.19
CA GLU A 180 3.28 -41.92 -18.39
C GLU A 180 4.50 -42.86 -18.25
N ASP A 181 5.50 -42.44 -17.47
CA ASP A 181 6.74 -43.19 -17.26
C ASP A 181 6.66 -44.13 -16.04
N LEU A 182 5.59 -44.03 -15.24
CA LEU A 182 5.39 -44.87 -14.07
C LEU A 182 4.88 -46.25 -14.47
N LYS A 183 5.59 -47.29 -14.04
CA LYS A 183 5.07 -48.66 -14.12
C LYS A 183 4.02 -48.93 -13.05
N ARG A 184 4.29 -48.42 -11.85
CA ARG A 184 3.39 -48.37 -10.68
C ARG A 184 4.02 -47.49 -9.61
N MET A 185 3.23 -46.97 -8.68
CA MET A 185 3.80 -46.58 -7.40
C MET A 185 4.17 -47.86 -6.64
N ALA A 186 5.44 -47.98 -6.23
CA ALA A 186 5.92 -49.18 -5.57
C ALA A 186 5.55 -49.19 -4.08
N SER A 187 5.70 -48.05 -3.40
CA SER A 187 5.46 -47.94 -1.97
C SER A 187 5.30 -46.49 -1.50
N GLY A 188 4.37 -46.26 -0.58
CA GLY A 188 4.10 -44.94 0.02
C GLY A 188 4.91 -44.64 1.28
N TYR A 189 4.68 -43.44 1.83
CA TYR A 189 5.25 -43.00 3.11
C TYR A 189 4.52 -43.68 4.28
N GLY A 190 5.26 -44.27 5.24
CA GLY A 190 4.64 -44.92 6.39
C GLY A 190 5.37 -46.18 6.83
N TRP A 191 4.69 -47.02 7.62
CA TRP A 191 5.24 -48.31 8.05
C TRP A 191 5.04 -49.36 6.98
N ARG A 192 6.09 -50.13 6.67
CA ARG A 192 6.05 -51.24 5.71
C ARG A 192 7.04 -52.34 6.09
N ILE A 193 6.99 -53.47 5.39
CA ILE A 193 7.96 -54.57 5.56
C ILE A 193 9.19 -54.26 4.71
N ASP A 194 10.36 -54.22 5.34
CA ASP A 194 11.65 -54.04 4.67
C ASP A 194 11.98 -55.30 3.83
N PRO A 195 12.35 -55.16 2.54
CA PRO A 195 12.45 -56.30 1.64
C PRO A 195 13.71 -57.14 1.90
N PHE A 196 14.73 -56.59 2.57
CA PHE A 196 15.97 -57.29 2.88
C PHE A 196 15.98 -57.89 4.28
N THR A 197 15.44 -57.19 5.29
CA THR A 197 15.43 -57.66 6.69
C THR A 197 14.15 -58.39 7.05
N LYS A 198 13.09 -58.28 6.23
CA LYS A 198 11.74 -58.83 6.48
C LYS A 198 11.10 -58.33 7.79
N THR A 199 11.57 -57.20 8.31
CA THR A 199 11.05 -56.57 9.54
C THR A 199 10.26 -55.30 9.22
N ARG A 200 9.35 -54.92 10.12
CA ARG A 200 8.58 -53.69 9.97
C ARG A 200 9.48 -52.47 10.17
N LYS A 201 9.52 -51.58 9.18
CA LYS A 201 10.37 -50.38 9.17
C LYS A 201 9.58 -49.19 8.65
N ARG A 202 9.91 -48.00 9.16
CA ARG A 202 9.30 -46.75 8.70
C ARG A 202 10.02 -46.25 7.44
N HIS A 203 9.26 -46.13 6.37
CA HIS A 203 9.64 -45.50 5.12
C HIS A 203 9.34 -44.01 5.19
N TYR A 204 10.35 -43.19 4.91
CA TYR A 204 10.26 -41.74 5.05
C TYR A 204 10.12 -41.01 3.72
N GLY A 205 9.77 -41.72 2.66
CA GLY A 205 9.61 -41.19 1.31
C GLY A 205 8.52 -41.91 0.54
N MET A 206 8.57 -41.80 -0.77
CA MET A 206 7.76 -42.55 -1.73
C MET A 206 8.66 -43.15 -2.80
N ASP A 207 8.32 -44.37 -3.23
CA ASP A 207 9.05 -45.08 -4.26
C ASP A 207 8.26 -45.15 -5.55
N PHE A 208 8.85 -44.61 -6.60
CA PHE A 208 8.29 -44.59 -7.94
C PHE A 208 8.99 -45.64 -8.80
N SER A 209 8.26 -46.70 -9.17
CA SER A 209 8.80 -47.73 -10.06
C SER A 209 8.78 -47.23 -11.49
N ALA A 210 9.96 -47.13 -12.09
CA ALA A 210 10.15 -46.65 -13.45
C ALA A 210 11.36 -47.33 -14.08
N SER A 211 11.42 -47.33 -15.41
CA SER A 211 12.56 -47.92 -16.13
C SER A 211 13.86 -47.20 -15.80
N ARG A 212 14.98 -47.93 -15.78
CA ARG A 212 16.31 -47.31 -15.64
C ARG A 212 16.51 -46.31 -16.78
N GLY A 213 16.93 -45.09 -16.45
CA GLY A 213 17.09 -44.02 -17.43
C GLY A 213 15.89 -43.08 -17.56
N THR A 214 14.75 -43.36 -16.93
CA THR A 214 13.61 -42.43 -16.88
C THR A 214 14.06 -41.08 -16.29
N PRO A 215 13.73 -39.93 -16.91
CA PRO A 215 14.06 -38.61 -16.38
C PRO A 215 13.40 -38.33 -15.03
N ILE A 216 14.15 -37.67 -14.14
CA ILE A 216 13.67 -37.20 -12.84
C ILE A 216 13.61 -35.67 -12.88
N TYR A 217 12.48 -35.12 -12.48
CA TYR A 217 12.18 -33.69 -12.53
C TYR A 217 12.25 -33.04 -11.15
N ALA A 218 12.68 -31.78 -11.10
CA ALA A 218 12.64 -30.99 -9.88
C ALA A 218 11.21 -30.52 -9.57
N PRO A 219 10.71 -30.75 -8.34
CA PRO A 219 9.33 -30.48 -7.96
C PRO A 219 9.07 -29.00 -7.61
N GLY A 220 10.13 -28.23 -7.43
CA GLY A 220 10.11 -26.81 -7.08
C GLY A 220 11.44 -26.14 -7.43
N ASN A 221 11.45 -24.82 -7.44
CA ASN A 221 12.67 -24.02 -7.59
C ASN A 221 13.61 -24.26 -6.40
N GLY A 222 14.93 -24.25 -6.64
CA GLY A 222 15.89 -24.41 -5.55
C GLY A 222 17.34 -24.43 -6.01
N VAL A 223 18.22 -24.83 -5.10
CA VAL A 223 19.66 -24.95 -5.32
C VAL A 223 20.11 -26.35 -4.95
N VAL A 224 20.92 -26.98 -5.80
CA VAL A 224 21.47 -28.32 -5.52
C VAL A 224 22.42 -28.24 -4.32
N LYS A 225 21.99 -28.79 -3.19
CA LYS A 225 22.78 -28.87 -1.97
C LYS A 225 23.86 -29.94 -2.08
N ARG A 226 23.53 -31.09 -2.67
CA ARG A 226 24.44 -32.22 -2.92
C ARG A 226 24.01 -33.01 -4.15
N ALA A 227 24.99 -33.57 -4.84
CA ALA A 227 24.83 -34.60 -5.87
C ALA A 227 26.05 -35.52 -5.75
N ASP A 228 25.90 -36.64 -5.04
CA ASP A 228 27.01 -37.55 -4.73
C ASP A 228 26.53 -38.99 -4.50
N SER A 229 27.49 -39.91 -4.34
CA SER A 229 27.26 -41.34 -4.15
C SER A 229 27.82 -41.88 -2.83
N ARG A 230 28.04 -41.00 -1.83
CA ARG A 230 28.73 -41.36 -0.59
C ARG A 230 27.82 -42.04 0.43
N SER A 231 26.50 -41.97 0.25
CA SER A 231 25.54 -42.65 1.11
C SER A 231 25.28 -44.05 0.59
N SER A 232 25.74 -45.08 1.30
CA SER A 232 25.58 -46.48 0.89
C SER A 232 24.12 -46.89 0.73
N GLY A 233 23.23 -46.41 1.61
CA GLY A 233 21.79 -46.65 1.54
C GLY A 233 21.15 -46.05 0.29
N TYR A 234 21.26 -44.72 0.12
CA TYR A 234 20.66 -44.01 -1.01
C TYR A 234 21.37 -44.23 -2.35
N GLY A 235 22.59 -44.77 -2.34
CA GLY A 235 23.43 -44.86 -3.53
C GLY A 235 23.72 -43.48 -4.12
N ARG A 236 23.59 -43.37 -5.44
CA ARG A 236 23.66 -42.08 -6.12
C ARG A 236 22.41 -41.27 -5.78
N HIS A 237 22.60 -40.09 -5.21
CA HIS A 237 21.49 -39.26 -4.78
C HIS A 237 21.72 -37.77 -5.01
N ILE A 238 20.62 -37.03 -5.12
CA ILE A 238 20.58 -35.58 -5.21
C ILE A 238 19.80 -35.04 -4.02
N ARG A 239 20.25 -33.91 -3.48
CA ARG A 239 19.48 -33.11 -2.51
C ARG A 239 19.33 -31.69 -3.03
N ILE A 240 18.11 -31.20 -3.10
CA ILE A 240 17.81 -29.83 -3.53
C ILE A 240 17.26 -29.07 -2.33
N ASP A 241 17.85 -27.92 -2.06
CA ASP A 241 17.37 -26.96 -1.07
C ASP A 241 16.46 -25.96 -1.78
N HIS A 242 15.18 -25.97 -1.45
CA HIS A 242 14.19 -25.10 -2.06
C HIS A 242 14.05 -23.78 -1.28
N GLY A 243 14.80 -23.58 -0.20
CA GLY A 243 14.56 -22.47 0.71
C GLY A 243 13.28 -22.69 1.52
N PHE A 244 12.93 -21.70 2.36
CA PHE A 244 11.77 -21.76 3.25
C PHE A 244 11.69 -23.05 4.10
N GLY A 245 12.82 -23.70 4.38
CA GLY A 245 12.90 -24.95 5.15
C GLY A 245 12.60 -26.23 4.36
N TYR A 246 12.34 -26.15 3.06
CA TYR A 246 12.08 -27.32 2.21
C TYR A 246 13.37 -27.90 1.60
N VAL A 247 13.55 -29.20 1.75
CA VAL A 247 14.62 -29.96 1.08
C VAL A 247 14.02 -31.22 0.48
N THR A 248 14.36 -31.52 -0.77
CA THR A 248 13.98 -32.78 -1.42
C THR A 248 15.17 -33.70 -1.61
N VAL A 249 14.93 -35.01 -1.52
CA VAL A 249 15.95 -36.05 -1.68
C VAL A 249 15.52 -37.00 -2.78
N TYR A 250 16.44 -37.32 -3.70
CA TYR A 250 16.23 -38.26 -4.80
C TYR A 250 17.32 -39.32 -4.71
N ALA A 251 16.97 -40.58 -4.56
CA ALA A 251 17.91 -41.67 -4.35
C ALA A 251 17.78 -42.80 -5.38
N HIS A 252 18.77 -43.68 -5.37
CA HIS A 252 18.94 -44.82 -6.28
C HIS A 252 19.20 -44.42 -7.75
N LEU A 253 19.70 -43.22 -8.00
CA LEU A 253 19.89 -42.71 -9.36
C LEU A 253 20.87 -43.54 -10.18
N ASN A 254 20.69 -43.56 -11.50
CA ASN A 254 21.68 -44.08 -12.44
C ASN A 254 22.77 -43.02 -12.70
N LYS A 255 22.35 -41.79 -12.98
CA LYS A 255 23.20 -40.65 -13.38
C LYS A 255 22.61 -39.32 -12.89
N TYR A 256 23.47 -38.36 -12.56
CA TYR A 256 23.10 -36.97 -12.27
C TYR A 256 23.15 -36.12 -13.55
N ASN A 257 22.26 -35.13 -13.64
CA ASN A 257 22.30 -34.09 -14.67
C ASN A 257 22.66 -32.70 -14.10
N VAL A 258 23.04 -32.65 -12.82
CA VAL A 258 23.25 -31.40 -12.08
C VAL A 258 24.49 -31.44 -11.20
N LYS A 259 24.96 -30.26 -10.78
CA LYS A 259 26.13 -30.10 -9.89
C LYS A 259 25.76 -29.31 -8.63
N ARG A 260 26.52 -29.50 -7.55
CA ARG A 260 26.36 -28.72 -6.30
C ARG A 260 26.43 -27.22 -6.58
N GLY A 261 25.50 -26.46 -6.00
CA GLY A 261 25.39 -25.00 -6.17
C GLY A 261 24.59 -24.56 -7.41
N GLN A 262 24.22 -25.49 -8.30
CA GLN A 262 23.40 -25.18 -9.46
C GLN A 262 21.99 -24.76 -9.03
N LYS A 263 21.50 -23.64 -9.58
CA LYS A 263 20.09 -23.22 -9.48
C LYS A 263 19.24 -24.10 -10.39
N ILE A 264 18.11 -24.54 -9.87
CA ILE A 264 17.17 -25.46 -10.53
C ILE A 264 15.80 -24.81 -10.51
N LYS A 265 15.10 -24.89 -11.62
CA LYS A 265 13.69 -24.50 -11.74
C LYS A 265 12.78 -25.72 -11.63
N ARG A 266 11.56 -25.51 -11.17
CA ARG A 266 10.51 -26.54 -11.21
C ARG A 266 10.40 -27.09 -12.64
N GLY A 267 10.42 -28.41 -12.79
CA GLY A 267 10.35 -29.10 -14.07
C GLY A 267 11.69 -29.34 -14.76
N ASP A 268 12.81 -28.89 -14.21
CA ASP A 268 14.13 -29.21 -14.77
C ASP A 268 14.46 -30.70 -14.58
N ILE A 269 15.12 -31.31 -15.56
CA ILE A 269 15.63 -32.68 -15.46
C ILE A 269 16.90 -32.68 -14.61
N ILE A 270 16.84 -33.30 -13.43
CA ILE A 270 17.93 -33.31 -12.45
C ILE A 270 18.77 -34.58 -12.48
N GLY A 271 18.23 -35.67 -13.02
CA GLY A 271 18.90 -36.95 -13.10
C GLY A 271 18.03 -38.02 -13.71
N TYR A 272 18.45 -39.27 -13.57
CA TYR A 272 17.77 -40.40 -14.18
C TYR A 272 17.64 -41.57 -13.23
N VAL A 273 16.49 -42.23 -13.27
CA VAL A 273 16.13 -43.40 -12.46
C VAL A 273 17.17 -44.51 -12.62
N GLY A 274 17.51 -45.18 -11.52
CA GLY A 274 18.45 -46.28 -11.49
C GLY A 274 18.11 -47.31 -10.41
N SER A 275 19.13 -48.06 -9.98
CA SER A 275 19.03 -49.07 -8.92
C SER A 275 20.36 -49.13 -8.16
N THR A 276 20.90 -47.96 -7.80
CA THR A 276 22.17 -47.87 -7.05
C THR A 276 21.94 -47.86 -5.54
N GLY A 277 22.94 -48.27 -4.75
CA GLY A 277 22.79 -48.37 -3.29
C GLY A 277 21.95 -49.58 -2.90
N ARG A 278 21.14 -49.44 -1.86
CA ARG A 278 20.25 -50.51 -1.38
C ARG A 278 18.93 -50.46 -2.16
N SER A 279 18.84 -51.22 -3.24
CA SER A 279 17.68 -51.22 -4.15
C SER A 279 17.46 -52.62 -4.72
N VAL A 280 16.21 -53.08 -4.78
CA VAL A 280 15.83 -54.41 -5.29
C VAL A 280 15.56 -54.39 -6.81
N ALA A 281 15.10 -53.26 -7.34
CA ALA A 281 14.80 -53.06 -8.76
C ALA A 281 14.87 -51.58 -9.12
N PRO A 282 14.91 -51.20 -10.42
CA PRO A 282 14.91 -49.79 -10.82
C PRO A 282 13.71 -49.00 -10.29
N HIS A 283 14.00 -47.96 -9.50
CA HIS A 283 13.00 -47.04 -8.94
C HIS A 283 13.65 -45.74 -8.49
N LEU A 284 12.82 -44.72 -8.26
CA LEU A 284 13.20 -43.49 -7.57
C LEU A 284 12.64 -43.52 -6.15
N HIS A 285 13.52 -43.42 -5.16
CA HIS A 285 13.13 -43.08 -3.81
C HIS A 285 13.15 -41.55 -3.63
N TYR A 286 12.03 -40.99 -3.19
CA TYR A 286 11.81 -39.56 -3.08
C TYR A 286 11.35 -39.15 -1.68
N GLU A 287 12.06 -38.20 -1.05
CA GLU A 287 11.67 -37.64 0.25
C GLU A 287 11.46 -36.13 0.17
N ILE A 288 10.54 -35.63 1.00
CA ILE A 288 10.38 -34.20 1.31
C ILE A 288 10.69 -33.99 2.77
N ILE A 289 11.55 -33.01 3.05
CA ILE A 289 11.95 -32.58 4.38
C ILE A 289 11.49 -31.14 4.55
N LYS A 290 10.74 -30.86 5.62
CA LYS A 290 10.34 -29.51 6.03
C LYS A 290 10.87 -29.24 7.44
N ASP A 291 11.69 -28.22 7.58
CA ASP A 291 12.27 -27.79 8.86
C ASP A 291 12.95 -28.95 9.63
N GLY A 292 13.68 -29.79 8.88
CA GLY A 292 14.39 -30.96 9.41
C GLY A 292 13.52 -32.20 9.62
N LYS A 293 12.20 -32.13 9.45
CA LYS A 293 11.29 -33.27 9.60
C LYS A 293 10.90 -33.84 8.24
N LYS A 294 11.02 -35.16 8.09
CA LYS A 294 10.53 -35.89 6.90
C LYS A 294 9.01 -35.94 6.92
N ILE A 295 8.37 -35.56 5.82
CA ILE A 295 6.92 -35.47 5.68
C ILE A 295 6.45 -36.27 4.47
N ASN A 296 5.17 -36.64 4.45
CA ASN A 296 4.58 -37.42 3.38
C ASN A 296 4.59 -36.61 2.06
N PRO A 297 5.31 -37.05 1.01
CA PRO A 297 5.35 -36.34 -0.26
C PRO A 297 3.98 -36.25 -0.96
N LEU A 298 3.07 -37.19 -0.69
CA LEU A 298 1.74 -37.24 -1.30
C LEU A 298 0.93 -35.95 -1.06
N ASN A 299 1.11 -35.32 0.09
CA ASN A 299 0.38 -34.11 0.49
C ASN A 299 0.68 -32.89 -0.43
N PHE A 300 1.66 -32.99 -1.31
CA PHE A 300 2.10 -31.88 -2.17
C PHE A 300 1.56 -31.95 -3.59
N TYR A 301 0.96 -33.08 -4.01
CA TYR A 301 0.54 -33.28 -5.41
C TYR A 301 -0.89 -32.79 -5.72
N ILE A 302 -1.67 -32.39 -4.71
CA ILE A 302 -3.11 -32.05 -4.81
C ILE A 302 -3.40 -30.97 -5.87
N GLY A 303 -2.50 -30.01 -6.08
CA GLY A 303 -2.72 -28.91 -7.03
C GLY A 303 -2.37 -29.22 -8.49
N ASN A 304 -1.70 -30.34 -8.77
CA ASN A 304 -1.20 -30.69 -10.12
C ASN A 304 -1.86 -31.93 -10.71
N LEU A 305 -2.66 -32.65 -9.93
CA LEU A 305 -3.36 -33.85 -10.35
C LEU A 305 -4.86 -33.60 -10.34
N THR A 306 -5.57 -34.25 -11.25
CA THR A 306 -7.03 -34.34 -11.15
C THR A 306 -7.43 -35.12 -9.88
N SER A 307 -8.63 -34.90 -9.38
CA SER A 307 -9.14 -35.60 -8.20
C SER A 307 -9.04 -37.13 -8.35
N ASP A 308 -9.31 -37.65 -9.54
CA ASP A 308 -9.25 -39.09 -9.85
C ASP A 308 -7.82 -39.62 -9.83
N GLU A 309 -6.87 -38.88 -10.42
CA GLU A 309 -5.44 -39.23 -10.39
C GLU A 309 -4.89 -39.19 -8.96
N TYR A 310 -5.25 -38.17 -8.17
CA TYR A 310 -4.84 -38.07 -6.77
C TYR A 310 -5.38 -39.25 -5.95
N ASN A 311 -6.65 -39.60 -6.12
CA ASN A 311 -7.26 -40.75 -5.44
C ASN A 311 -6.60 -42.07 -5.85
N ALA A 312 -6.28 -42.25 -7.13
CA ALA A 312 -5.58 -43.44 -7.61
C ALA A 312 -4.20 -43.59 -6.93
N ILE A 313 -3.44 -42.50 -6.82
CA ILE A 313 -2.15 -42.48 -6.13
C ILE A 313 -2.34 -42.71 -4.63
N LEU A 314 -3.33 -42.08 -3.99
CA LEU A 314 -3.61 -42.28 -2.57
C LEU A 314 -3.90 -43.75 -2.25
N ILE A 315 -4.73 -44.41 -3.06
CA ILE A 315 -5.02 -45.85 -2.90
C ILE A 315 -3.73 -46.65 -3.03
N GLN A 316 -2.93 -46.40 -4.08
CA GLN A 316 -1.65 -47.11 -4.29
C GLN A 316 -0.61 -46.85 -3.18
N ALA A 317 -0.57 -45.66 -2.59
CA ALA A 317 0.31 -45.33 -1.46
C ALA A 317 -0.13 -45.99 -0.16
N SER A 318 -1.44 -46.14 0.02
CA SER A 318 -2.01 -46.73 1.24
C SER A 318 -1.91 -48.25 1.28
N GLN A 319 -1.80 -48.90 0.12
CA GLN A 319 -1.57 -50.34 0.03
C GLN A 319 -0.18 -50.70 0.58
N GLU A 320 -0.14 -51.65 1.51
CA GLU A 320 1.11 -52.28 1.97
C GLU A 320 1.71 -53.12 0.84
N ASN A 321 2.38 -52.45 -0.08
CA ASN A 321 3.01 -53.05 -1.26
C ASN A 321 4.46 -53.45 -0.98
N LEU A 322 5.00 -54.35 -1.83
CA LEU A 322 6.40 -54.77 -1.80
C LEU A 322 7.34 -53.56 -1.96
N SER A 323 8.01 -53.20 -0.85
CA SER A 323 9.11 -52.23 -0.79
C SER A 323 10.21 -52.56 -1.80
N LEU A 324 10.86 -51.53 -2.35
CA LEU A 324 12.00 -51.68 -3.26
C LEU A 324 13.35 -51.33 -2.62
N ASP A 325 13.37 -50.82 -1.39
CA ASP A 325 14.56 -50.48 -0.59
C ASP A 325 14.37 -50.70 0.94
#